data_AF-C3XFY0-F1
#
_entry.id   AF-C3XFY0-F1
#
_cell.length_a   1.000
_cell.length_b   1.000
_cell.length_c   1.000
_cell.angle_alpha   90.00
_cell.angle_beta   90.00
_cell.angle_gamma   90.00
#
_symmetry.space_group_name_H-M   'P 1'
#
loop_
_entity.id
_entity.type
_entity.pdbx_description
1 polymer ?
#
loop_
_entity_poly.entity_id
_entity_poly.type
_entity_poly.pdbx_seq_one_letter_code
_entity_poly.pdbx_strand_id
1 'polypeptide(L)'
;MRKIEPSNPNVLSPKQLEAEFGISISKQEKLRMRKNKENDHISITIRKPSRTIFVMSDFSKQGLFSEIEPITYTLGQKDNELLNL
;
A
#
# COMPACT_ATOMS: atom_id res chain seq x y z
N MET A 1 0.67 -24.76 17.52
CA MET A 1 0.44 -24.78 16.05
C MET A 1 -0.05 -26.17 15.66
N ARG A 2 -1.20 -26.29 14.99
CA ARG A 2 -1.69 -27.59 14.48
C ARG A 2 -0.71 -28.10 13.43
N LYS A 3 -0.27 -29.35 13.54
CA LYS A 3 0.58 -29.99 12.53
C LYS A 3 -0.31 -30.24 11.31
N ILE A 4 -0.20 -29.39 10.30
CA ILE A 4 -0.86 -29.60 9.02
C ILE A 4 0.01 -30.62 8.30
N GLU A 5 -0.42 -31.88 8.31
CA GLU A 5 0.21 -32.89 7.47
C GLU A 5 -0.21 -32.66 6.01
N PRO A 6 0.72 -32.79 5.06
CA PRO A 6 0.43 -32.58 3.66
C PRO A 6 -0.59 -33.62 3.18
N SER A 7 -1.69 -33.15 2.58
CA SER A 7 -2.75 -34.01 2.05
C SER A 7 -2.33 -34.87 0.85
N ASN A 8 -1.14 -34.61 0.29
CA ASN A 8 -0.61 -35.31 -0.88
C ASN A 8 0.67 -36.06 -0.46
N PRO A 9 0.77 -37.38 -0.68
CA PRO A 9 1.94 -38.18 -0.29
C PRO A 9 3.25 -37.76 -0.99
N ASN A 10 3.17 -37.05 -2.11
CA ASN A 10 4.35 -36.57 -2.84
C ASN A 10 4.85 -35.19 -2.39
N VAL A 11 4.19 -34.59 -1.39
CA VAL A 11 4.56 -33.26 -0.88
C VAL A 11 5.12 -33.42 0.52
N LEU A 12 6.39 -33.06 0.68
CA LEU A 12 7.05 -33.08 1.98
C LEU A 12 6.67 -31.83 2.79
N SER A 13 6.36 -32.03 4.07
CA SER A 13 6.27 -30.92 5.01
C SER A 13 7.65 -30.28 5.24
N PRO A 14 7.72 -29.01 5.68
CA PRO A 14 9.00 -28.36 5.95
C PRO A 14 9.91 -29.12 6.91
N LYS A 15 9.32 -29.85 7.86
CA LYS A 15 10.07 -30.69 8.82
C LYS A 15 10.60 -31.98 8.19
N GLN A 16 9.84 -32.60 7.30
CA GLN A 16 10.30 -33.78 6.55
C GLN A 16 11.41 -33.40 5.58
N LEU A 17 11.28 -32.26 4.90
CA LEU A 17 12.30 -31.73 4.01
C LEU A 17 13.61 -31.39 4.76
N GLU A 18 13.50 -30.87 5.98
CA GLU A 18 14.66 -30.66 6.86
C GLU A 18 15.32 -31.98 7.27
N ALA A 19 14.54 -33.01 7.62
CA ALA A 19 15.06 -34.32 8.00
C ALA A 19 15.70 -35.09 6.83
N GLU A 20 15.10 -35.03 5.64
CA GLU A 20 15.55 -35.78 4.46
C GLU A 20 16.70 -35.08 3.71
N PHE A 21 16.66 -33.75 3.60
CA PHE A 21 17.60 -32.99 2.77
C PHE A 21 18.52 -32.06 3.57
N GLY A 22 18.37 -31.99 4.89
CA GLY A 22 19.19 -31.13 5.76
C GLY A 22 18.97 -29.62 5.51
N ILE A 23 17.91 -29.25 4.80
CA ILE A 23 17.61 -27.86 4.48
C ILE A 23 16.81 -27.28 5.63
N SER A 24 17.44 -26.38 6.38
CA SER A 24 16.77 -25.72 7.51
C SER A 24 15.49 -25.01 7.08
N ILE A 25 14.49 -25.00 7.97
CA ILE A 25 13.21 -24.32 7.73
C ILE A 25 13.42 -22.84 7.33
N SER A 26 14.40 -22.17 7.93
CA SER A 26 14.75 -20.78 7.61
C SER A 26 15.31 -20.61 6.19
N LYS A 27 16.05 -21.59 5.69
CA LYS A 27 16.56 -21.61 4.31
C LYS A 27 15.44 -21.91 3.32
N GLN A 28 14.51 -22.82 3.65
CA GLN A 28 13.32 -23.09 2.85
C GLN A 28 12.48 -21.81 2.66
N GLU A 29 12.21 -21.07 3.75
CA GLU A 29 11.45 -19.82 3.68
C GLU A 29 12.15 -18.74 2.83
N LYS A 30 13.47 -18.60 2.97
CA LYS A 30 14.25 -17.68 2.13
C LYS A 30 14.15 -18.03 0.65
N LEU A 31 14.21 -19.31 0.28
CA LEU A 31 14.09 -19.76 -1.11
C LEU A 31 12.68 -19.49 -1.66
N ARG A 32 11.64 -19.72 -0.85
CA ARG A 32 10.24 -19.39 -1.20
C ARG A 32 10.08 -17.89 -1.50
N MET A 33 10.61 -17.03 -0.64
CA MET A 33 10.52 -15.58 -0.79
C MET A 33 11.37 -15.03 -1.94
N ARG A 34 12.51 -15.65 -2.26
CA ARG A 34 13.36 -15.28 -3.40
C ARG A 34 12.66 -15.50 -4.74
N LYS A 35 11.99 -16.63 -4.91
CA LYS A 35 11.25 -16.96 -6.13
C LYS A 35 10.12 -15.96 -6.43
N ASN A 36 9.51 -15.40 -5.39
CA ASN A 36 8.49 -14.35 -5.54
C ASN A 36 9.12 -13.03 -6.00
N LYS A 37 10.29 -12.65 -5.47
CA LYS A 37 10.96 -11.40 -5.87
C LYS A 37 11.41 -11.34 -7.33
N GLU A 38 11.78 -12.46 -7.95
CA GLU A 38 12.25 -12.47 -9.34
C GLU A 38 11.12 -12.37 -10.37
N ASN A 39 9.90 -12.78 -10.02
CA ASN A 39 8.75 -12.78 -10.95
C ASN A 39 7.81 -11.58 -10.74
N ASP A 40 7.91 -10.90 -9.61
CA ASP A 40 6.97 -9.86 -9.23
C ASP A 40 7.63 -8.47 -9.26
N HIS A 41 7.33 -7.68 -10.29
CA HIS A 41 7.47 -6.22 -10.28
C HIS A 41 6.43 -5.58 -9.34
N ILE A 42 6.36 -6.03 -8.09
CA ILE A 42 5.45 -5.45 -7.11
C ILE A 42 6.11 -4.21 -6.51
N SER A 43 5.69 -3.04 -7.00
CA SER A 43 5.90 -1.77 -6.33
C SER A 43 4.80 -1.59 -5.27
N ILE A 44 5.15 -1.70 -3.99
CA ILE A 44 4.23 -1.43 -2.87
C ILE A 44 4.50 -0.03 -2.33
N THR A 45 3.54 0.87 -2.50
CA THR A 45 3.57 2.19 -1.85
C THR A 45 2.75 2.15 -0.57
N ILE A 46 3.42 2.21 0.58
CA ILE A 46 2.76 2.33 1.89
C ILE A 46 2.66 3.81 2.26
N ARG A 47 1.45 4.37 2.27
CA ARG A 47 1.20 5.73 2.76
C ARG A 47 1.24 5.75 4.29
N LYS A 48 2.05 6.64 4.87
CA LYS A 48 2.08 6.84 6.32
C LYS A 48 0.93 7.77 6.72
N PRO A 49 0.02 7.35 7.63
CA PRO A 49 -0.94 8.28 8.19
C PRO A 49 -0.21 9.34 9.02
N SER A 50 -0.86 10.49 9.21
CA SER A 50 -0.39 11.45 10.21
C SER A 50 -0.37 10.79 11.58
N ARG A 51 0.67 11.07 12.37
CA ARG A 51 0.76 10.65 13.78
C ARG A 51 -0.17 11.47 14.69
N THR A 52 -0.65 12.61 14.19
CA THR A 52 -1.46 13.58 14.93
C THR A 52 -2.80 13.80 14.25
N ILE A 53 -3.84 13.96 15.05
CA ILE A 53 -5.15 14.44 14.58
C ILE A 53 -5.03 15.96 14.42
N PHE A 54 -5.28 16.46 13.21
CA PHE A 54 -5.26 17.89 12.92
C PHE A 54 -6.65 18.49 13.08
N VAL A 55 -6.71 19.67 13.67
CA VAL A 55 -7.92 20.52 13.67
C VAL A 55 -7.75 21.63 12.63
N MET A 56 -8.85 22.29 12.24
CA MET A 56 -8.85 23.30 11.18
C MET A 56 -7.79 24.40 11.38
N SER A 57 -7.57 24.82 12.63
CA SER A 57 -6.58 25.85 12.96
C SER A 57 -5.14 25.47 12.65
N ASP A 58 -4.82 24.17 12.65
CA ASP A 58 -3.46 23.71 12.39
C ASP A 58 -3.08 23.92 10.93
N PHE A 59 -4.05 23.74 10.02
CA PHE A 59 -3.86 23.99 8.60
C PHE A 59 -3.66 25.48 8.29
N SER A 60 -4.40 26.36 8.99
CA SER A 60 -4.20 27.81 8.87
C SER A 60 -2.82 28.24 9.38
N LYS A 61 -2.36 27.70 10.52
CA LYS A 61 -1.02 27.98 11.07
C LYS A 61 0.11 27.50 10.17
N GLN A 62 -0.10 26.39 9.47
CA GLN A 62 0.87 25.83 8.51
C GLN A 62 0.89 26.58 7.16
N GLY A 63 0.02 27.57 6.98
CA GLY A 63 -0.07 28.32 5.73
C GLY A 63 -0.71 27.52 4.59
N LEU A 64 -1.46 26.44 4.87
CA LEU A 64 -2.13 25.68 3.80
C LEU A 64 -3.07 26.55 2.95
N PHE A 65 -3.56 27.63 3.54
CA PHE A 65 -4.50 28.56 2.92
C PHE A 65 -3.86 29.88 2.49
N SER A 66 -2.53 30.03 2.55
CA SER A 66 -1.87 31.31 2.23
C SER A 66 -1.97 31.70 0.76
N GLU A 67 -2.08 30.71 -0.13
CA GLU A 67 -2.16 30.89 -1.58
C GLU A 67 -3.59 30.75 -2.13
N ILE A 68 -4.58 30.52 -1.26
CA ILE A 68 -5.96 30.38 -1.71
C ILE A 68 -6.56 31.78 -1.85
N GLU A 69 -6.74 32.21 -3.09
CA GLU A 69 -7.58 33.36 -3.40
C GLU A 69 -9.06 32.96 -3.30
N PRO A 70 -9.92 33.81 -2.70
CA PRO A 70 -11.35 33.57 -2.72
C PRO A 70 -11.81 33.48 -4.16
N ILE A 71 -12.60 32.46 -4.49
CA ILE A 71 -13.12 32.31 -5.84
C ILE A 71 -14.15 33.40 -6.08
N THR A 72 -13.69 34.54 -6.58
CA THR A 72 -14.54 35.61 -7.06
C THR A 72 -14.99 35.23 -8.46
N TYR A 73 -16.01 34.38 -8.57
CA TYR A 73 -16.74 34.24 -9.82
C TYR A 73 -17.51 35.55 -10.07
N THR A 74 -16.83 36.56 -10.61
CA THR A 74 -17.53 37.55 -11.42
C THR A 74 -17.77 36.87 -12.76
N LEU A 75 -19.02 36.51 -13.06
CA LEU A 75 -19.41 35.99 -14.37
C LEU A 75 -18.78 36.90 -15.44
N GLY A 76 -17.92 36.33 -16.27
CA GLY A 76 -17.38 37.07 -17.39
C GLY A 76 -18.52 37.43 -18.34
N GLN A 77 -18.38 38.48 -19.15
CA GLN A 77 -19.41 38.87 -20.11
C GLN A 77 -19.85 37.69 -21.01
N LYS A 78 -18.93 36.76 -21.32
CA LYS A 78 -19.19 35.54 -22.10
C LYS A 78 -20.02 34.48 -21.36
N ASP A 79 -19.91 34.41 -20.03
CA ASP A 79 -20.66 33.43 -19.24
C ASP A 79 -22.14 33.81 -19.10
N ASN A 80 -22.43 35.12 -19.17
CA ASN A 80 -23.81 35.63 -19.19
C ASN A 80 -24.54 35.30 -20.50
N GLU A 81 -23.82 35.15 -21.62
CA GLU A 81 -24.44 34.76 -22.90
C GLU A 81 -24.97 33.31 -22.87
N LEU A 82 -24.31 32.42 -22.11
CA LEU A 82 -24.72 31.03 -21.95
C LEU A 82 -25.93 30.83 -21.01
N LEU A 83 -26.23 31.81 -20.16
CA LEU A 83 -27.41 31.81 -19.30
C LEU A 83 -28.70 32.24 -20.03
N ASN A 84 -28.57 32.82 -21.23
CA ASN A 84 -29.67 33.34 -22.04
C ASN A 84 -30.06 32.43 -23.23
N LEU A 85 -29.57 31.19 -23.26
CA LEU A 85 -30.00 30.11 -24.18
C LEU A 85 -31.10 29.26 -23.56
#